data_AF-A0A017TFI5-F1
#
_entry.id   AF-A0A017TFI5-F1
#
_cell.length_a   1.000
_cell.length_b   1.000
_cell.length_c   1.000
_cell.angle_alpha   90.00
_cell.angle_beta   90.00
_cell.angle_gamma   90.00
#
_symmetry.space_group_name_H-M   'P 1'
#
loop_
_entity.id
_entity.type
_entity.pdbx_description
1 polymer ?
#
loop_
_entity_poly.entity_id
_entity_poly.type
_entity_poly.pdbx_seq_one_letter_code
_entity_poly.pdbx_strand_id
1 'polypeptide(L)'
;MEDGSRSTSAAVEPSRFSLSVDTGQVIGCREVRGFHSAVSAANDPRLSLPPRLVLRGLDEHAHAWVEAWAEDCERVRRTISIRRLLDEREITAVATLASFGSGVETEISIESLTTGPGDGVPALLRSGVHPRALIDAALGAALHAGPEDDASWLIQG
;
A
#
# COMPACT_ATOMS: atom_id res chain seq x y z
N MET A 1 36.00 40.50 6.03
CA MET A 1 34.76 39.91 6.60
C MET A 1 33.75 39.93 5.49
N GLU A 2 33.46 38.79 4.89
CA GLU A 2 32.28 38.50 4.06
C GLU A 2 32.43 37.03 3.65
N ASP A 3 31.87 36.13 4.46
CA ASP A 3 31.69 34.73 4.08
C ASP A 3 30.27 34.56 3.58
N GLY A 4 30.13 34.54 2.26
CA GLY A 4 28.90 34.29 1.55
C GLY A 4 28.48 32.84 1.72
N SER A 5 27.77 32.55 2.81
CA SER A 5 26.99 31.32 2.97
C SER A 5 25.87 31.30 1.92
N ARG A 6 26.21 30.81 0.73
CA ARG A 6 25.25 30.46 -0.31
C ARG A 6 24.55 29.18 0.15
N SER A 7 23.51 29.34 0.96
CA SER A 7 22.54 28.28 1.24
C SER A 7 21.92 27.87 -0.09
N THR A 8 22.48 26.81 -0.69
CA THR A 8 21.81 26.12 -1.77
C THR A 8 20.57 25.49 -1.16
N SER A 9 19.43 26.17 -1.33
CA SER A 9 18.12 25.57 -1.22
C SER A 9 18.16 24.31 -2.07
N ALA A 10 18.36 23.16 -1.42
CA ALA A 10 18.32 21.87 -2.10
C ALA A 10 16.93 21.78 -2.71
N ALA A 11 16.85 21.83 -4.04
CA ALA A 11 15.58 21.71 -4.73
C ALA A 11 14.89 20.45 -4.20
N VAL A 12 13.73 20.63 -3.56
CA VAL A 12 12.94 19.53 -3.04
C VAL A 12 12.51 18.71 -4.25
N GLU A 13 13.16 17.56 -4.44
CA GLU A 13 12.78 16.66 -5.52
C GLU A 13 11.32 16.21 -5.31
N PRO A 14 10.51 16.14 -6.38
CA PRO A 14 9.09 15.82 -6.25
C PRO A 14 8.89 14.39 -5.74
N SER A 15 7.85 14.20 -4.93
CA SER A 15 7.36 12.88 -4.53
C SER A 15 7.00 12.04 -5.76
N ARG A 16 7.34 10.75 -5.73
CA ARG A 16 7.01 9.79 -6.80
C ARG A 16 5.98 8.75 -6.35
N PHE A 17 5.68 8.73 -5.06
CA PHE A 17 4.69 7.89 -4.43
C PHE A 17 3.80 8.76 -3.52
N SER A 18 2.52 8.39 -3.48
CA SER A 18 1.57 8.90 -2.49
C SER A 18 1.09 7.75 -1.63
N LEU A 19 1.08 7.95 -0.31
CA LEU A 19 0.54 7.00 0.64
C LEU A 19 -0.75 7.57 1.23
N SER A 20 -1.84 6.82 1.20
CA SER A 20 -3.05 7.14 1.95
C SER A 20 -3.14 6.25 3.18
N VAL A 21 -3.40 6.86 4.33
CA VAL A 21 -3.37 6.20 5.63
C VAL A 21 -4.71 6.40 6.33
N ASP A 22 -5.26 5.32 6.90
CA ASP A 22 -6.46 5.24 7.75
C ASP A 22 -7.57 6.31 7.54
N THR A 23 -7.30 7.55 7.96
CA THR A 23 -8.17 8.74 7.99
C THR A 23 -8.23 9.49 6.65
N GLY A 24 -7.61 8.96 5.59
CA GLY A 24 -7.55 9.60 4.28
C GLY A 24 -6.47 10.68 4.16
N GLN A 25 -5.61 10.84 5.19
CA GLN A 25 -4.43 11.68 5.06
C GLN A 25 -3.54 11.13 3.93
N VAL A 26 -3.06 12.01 3.06
CA VAL A 26 -2.16 11.66 1.96
C VAL A 26 -0.78 12.24 2.26
N ILE A 27 0.23 11.38 2.24
CA ILE A 27 1.62 11.75 2.47
C ILE A 27 2.49 11.33 1.28
N GLY A 28 3.56 12.08 1.00
CA GLY A 28 4.44 11.81 -0.13
C GLY A 28 5.76 11.15 0.26
N CYS A 29 6.27 10.30 -0.64
CA CYS A 29 7.66 9.89 -0.59
C CYS A 29 8.27 9.78 -2.00
N ARG A 30 9.59 9.89 -2.08
CA ARG A 30 10.33 9.83 -3.36
C ARG A 30 10.52 8.41 -3.86
N GLU A 31 10.63 7.44 -2.96
CA GLU A 31 10.89 6.05 -3.33
C GLU A 31 10.31 5.09 -2.28
N VAL A 32 9.73 4.00 -2.77
CA VAL A 32 9.35 2.84 -1.97
C VAL A 32 10.14 1.62 -2.45
N ARG A 33 11.17 1.22 -1.71
CA ARG A 33 11.96 0.02 -2.05
C ARG A 33 11.15 -1.23 -1.76
N GLY A 34 11.22 -2.20 -2.66
CA GLY A 34 10.40 -3.42 -2.61
C GLY A 34 9.02 -3.29 -3.23
N PHE A 35 8.63 -2.10 -3.72
CA PHE A 35 7.31 -1.86 -4.31
C PHE A 35 6.98 -2.80 -5.48
N HIS A 36 7.94 -3.06 -6.37
CA HIS A 36 7.72 -3.97 -7.49
C HIS A 36 7.37 -5.39 -7.02
N SER A 37 8.15 -5.93 -6.07
CA SER A 37 7.87 -7.23 -5.46
C SER A 37 6.53 -7.26 -4.72
N ALA A 38 6.16 -6.16 -4.06
CA ALA A 38 4.87 -6.03 -3.41
C ALA A 38 3.71 -6.05 -4.42
N VAL A 39 3.81 -5.32 -5.53
CA VAL A 39 2.83 -5.38 -6.62
C VAL A 39 2.71 -6.81 -7.16
N SER A 40 3.81 -7.51 -7.42
CA SER A 40 3.76 -8.89 -7.89
C SER A 40 3.10 -9.82 -6.87
N ALA A 41 3.45 -9.71 -5.59
CA ALA A 41 2.87 -10.54 -4.53
C ALA A 41 1.41 -10.20 -4.21
N ALA A 42 0.98 -8.97 -4.48
CA ALA A 42 -0.41 -8.56 -4.40
C ALA A 42 -1.26 -9.16 -5.53
N ASN A 43 -0.69 -9.28 -6.74
CA ASN A 43 -1.36 -9.85 -7.91
C ASN A 43 -1.35 -11.39 -7.93
N ASP A 44 -0.34 -12.03 -7.34
CA ASP A 44 -0.23 -13.48 -7.29
C ASP A 44 -0.09 -13.98 -5.83
N PRO A 45 -1.14 -14.60 -5.26
CA PRO A 45 -1.11 -15.10 -3.90
C PRO A 45 -0.08 -16.23 -3.68
N ARG A 46 0.43 -16.87 -4.74
CA ARG A 46 1.45 -17.93 -4.65
C ARG A 46 2.85 -17.37 -4.41
N LEU A 47 3.07 -16.08 -4.68
CA LEU A 47 4.34 -15.42 -4.39
C LEU A 47 4.42 -15.04 -2.92
N SER A 48 5.63 -15.14 -2.36
CA SER A 48 5.93 -14.68 -1.00
C SER A 48 5.77 -13.17 -0.90
N LEU A 49 5.21 -12.71 0.22
CA LEU A 49 5.16 -11.28 0.54
C LEU A 49 6.59 -10.77 0.77
N PRO A 50 6.93 -9.55 0.28
CA PRO A 50 8.15 -8.90 0.74
C PRO A 50 8.02 -8.63 2.25
N PRO A 51 9.01 -9.00 3.07
CA PRO A 51 8.88 -8.85 4.52
C PRO A 51 8.80 -7.38 4.95
N ARG A 52 9.42 -6.49 4.17
CA ARG A 52 9.53 -5.06 4.47
C ARG A 52 9.50 -4.21 3.21
N LEU A 53 9.03 -2.97 3.36
CA LEU A 53 9.22 -1.89 2.40
C LEU A 53 9.99 -0.75 3.06
N VAL A 54 10.85 -0.09 2.29
CA VAL A 54 11.62 1.08 2.77
C VAL A 54 11.04 2.33 2.15
N LEU A 55 10.70 3.31 2.98
CA LEU A 55 10.19 4.61 2.56
C LEU A 55 11.35 5.62 2.56
N ARG A 56 11.66 6.19 1.39
CA ARG A 56 12.76 7.15 1.24
C ARG A 56 12.27 8.50 0.74
N GLY A 57 12.92 9.55 1.25
CA GLY A 57 12.58 10.92 0.88
C GLY A 57 11.14 11.26 1.24
N LEU A 58 10.76 10.97 2.48
CA LEU A 58 9.52 11.42 3.10
C LEU A 58 9.46 12.96 3.02
N ASP A 59 8.31 13.50 2.64
CA ASP A 59 8.08 14.94 2.80
C ASP A 59 7.84 15.29 4.28
N GLU A 60 7.70 16.58 4.59
CA GLU A 60 7.51 17.06 5.97
C GLU A 60 6.25 16.47 6.62
N HIS A 61 5.15 16.38 5.85
CA HIS A 61 3.90 15.79 6.33
C HIS A 61 4.04 14.29 6.59
N ALA A 62 4.77 13.59 5.75
CA ALA A 62 5.08 12.17 5.90
C ALA A 62 5.96 11.92 7.12
N HIS A 63 6.96 12.77 7.37
CA HIS A 63 7.80 12.69 8.56
C HIS A 63 6.99 12.84 9.84
N ALA A 64 6.18 13.91 9.95
CA ALA A 64 5.33 14.14 11.12
C ALA A 64 4.33 13.00 11.36
N TRP A 65 3.80 12.41 10.28
CA TRP A 65 2.90 11.26 10.38
C TRP A 65 3.61 9.99 10.89
N VAL A 66 4.79 9.67 10.36
CA VAL A 66 5.55 8.49 10.82
C VAL A 66 5.99 8.66 12.27
N GLU A 67 6.36 9.88 12.69
CA GLU A 67 6.69 10.19 14.08
C GLU A 67 5.48 9.97 15.00
N ALA A 68 4.30 10.46 14.62
CA ALA A 68 3.07 10.20 15.36
C ALA A 68 2.72 8.69 15.43
N TRP A 69 2.96 7.94 14.36
CA TRP A 69 2.77 6.49 14.37
C TRP A 69 3.75 5.77 15.29
N ALA A 70 5.02 6.20 15.33
CA ALA A 70 6.03 5.61 16.20
C ALA A 70 5.65 5.68 17.70
N GLU A 71 4.95 6.73 18.09
CA GLU A 71 4.50 6.95 19.47
C GLU A 71 3.10 6.37 19.77
N ASP A 72 2.36 5.91 18.75
CA ASP A 72 1.01 5.37 18.92
C ASP A 72 1.03 3.89 19.32
N CYS A 73 1.02 3.66 20.64
CA CYS A 73 0.98 2.32 21.23
C CYS A 73 -0.40 1.64 21.16
N GLU A 74 -1.48 2.38 20.91
CA GLU A 74 -2.83 1.84 20.79
C GLU A 74 -3.08 1.29 19.38
N ARG A 75 -2.49 1.92 18.36
CA ARG A 75 -2.65 1.55 16.96
C ARG A 75 -1.31 1.42 16.24
N VAL A 76 -0.61 0.35 16.60
CA VAL A 76 0.67 -0.05 16.01
C VAL A 76 0.51 -0.55 14.57
N ARG A 77 -0.64 -1.18 14.25
CA ARG A 77 -0.96 -1.74 12.93
C ARG A 77 -1.79 -0.76 12.11
N ARG A 78 -1.39 -0.50 10.87
CA ARG A 78 -2.03 0.45 9.96
C ARG A 78 -2.38 -0.17 8.62
N THR A 79 -3.47 0.30 8.02
CA THR A 79 -3.76 0.03 6.60
C THR A 79 -3.26 1.23 5.79
N ILE A 80 -2.39 0.95 4.82
CA ILE A 80 -1.70 1.96 4.02
C ILE A 80 -1.90 1.62 2.54
N SER A 81 -2.53 2.52 1.79
CA SER A 81 -2.51 2.47 0.33
C SER A 81 -1.25 3.15 -0.19
N ILE A 82 -0.45 2.46 -0.98
CA ILE A 82 0.78 2.97 -1.58
C ILE A 82 0.58 3.03 -3.09
N ARG A 83 0.55 4.24 -3.64
CA ARG A 83 0.36 4.48 -5.08
C ARG A 83 1.62 5.09 -5.69
N ARG A 84 2.12 4.50 -6.77
CA ARG A 84 3.20 5.06 -7.58
C ARG A 84 2.62 6.05 -8.59
N LEU A 85 3.12 7.30 -8.58
CA LEU A 85 2.54 8.40 -9.35
C LEU A 85 2.88 8.33 -10.85
N LEU A 86 3.94 7.60 -11.23
CA LEU A 86 4.36 7.49 -12.63
C LEU A 86 3.39 6.65 -13.49
N ASP A 87 2.85 5.57 -12.91
CA ASP A 87 2.05 4.58 -13.65
C ASP A 87 0.78 4.17 -12.89
N GLU A 88 0.42 4.94 -11.86
CA GLU A 88 -0.79 4.81 -11.05
C GLU A 88 -1.00 3.43 -10.40
N ARG A 89 0.04 2.58 -10.36
CA ARG A 89 -0.05 1.29 -9.68
C ARG A 89 -0.23 1.51 -8.19
N GLU A 90 -1.17 0.79 -7.62
CA GLU A 90 -1.54 0.90 -6.22
C GLU A 90 -1.62 -0.47 -5.55
N ILE A 91 -1.06 -0.54 -4.35
CA ILE A 91 -1.24 -1.66 -3.41
C ILE A 91 -1.81 -1.12 -2.12
N THR A 92 -2.67 -1.91 -1.47
CA THR A 92 -3.07 -1.68 -0.09
C THR A 92 -2.33 -2.69 0.79
N ALA A 93 -1.62 -2.19 1.79
CA ALA A 93 -0.85 -3.00 2.73
C ALA A 93 -1.42 -2.88 4.13
N VAL A 94 -1.43 -4.00 4.86
CA VAL A 94 -1.48 -3.93 6.32
C VAL A 94 -0.06 -4.07 6.85
N ALA A 95 0.37 -3.07 7.62
CA ALA A 95 1.76 -2.93 7.99
C ALA A 95 1.94 -2.43 9.43
N THR A 96 3.12 -2.70 9.97
CA THR A 96 3.61 -2.15 11.24
C THR A 96 4.90 -1.37 10.99
N LEU A 97 5.10 -0.28 11.74
CA LEU A 97 6.34 0.47 11.65
C LEU A 97 7.48 -0.39 12.22
N ALA A 98 8.51 -0.61 11.42
CA ALA A 98 9.59 -1.53 11.76
C ALA A 98 10.86 -0.79 12.21
N SER A 99 11.11 0.38 11.63
CA SER A 99 12.17 1.30 12.07
C SER A 99 11.84 2.72 11.64
N PHE A 100 12.22 3.67 12.49
CA PHE A 100 12.17 5.10 12.23
C PHE A 100 13.13 5.83 13.19
N GLY A 101 13.77 6.89 12.73
CA GLY A 101 14.67 7.70 13.56
C GLY A 101 15.85 8.31 12.79
N SER A 102 16.67 9.07 13.50
CA SER A 102 17.86 9.70 12.92
C SER A 102 18.88 8.67 12.47
N GLY A 103 19.33 8.76 11.21
CA GLY A 103 20.36 7.90 10.64
C GLY A 103 19.91 6.47 10.30
N VAL A 104 18.63 6.13 10.49
CA VAL A 104 18.06 4.83 10.13
C VAL A 104 17.05 4.99 8.99
N GLU A 105 16.91 3.95 8.17
CA GLU A 105 15.88 3.95 7.13
C GLU A 105 14.49 3.79 7.78
N THR A 106 13.50 4.51 7.24
CA THR A 106 12.10 4.29 7.61
C THR A 106 11.62 3.01 6.93
N GLU A 107 11.35 1.97 7.72
CA GLU A 107 10.88 0.67 7.23
C GLU A 107 9.50 0.34 7.78
N ILE A 108 8.67 -0.27 6.95
CA ILE A 108 7.40 -0.87 7.35
C ILE A 108 7.45 -2.38 7.12
N SER A 109 7.04 -3.16 8.11
CA SER A 109 6.88 -4.62 7.99
C SER A 109 5.53 -4.93 7.39
N ILE A 110 5.50 -5.81 6.40
CA ILE A 110 4.28 -6.12 5.64
C ILE A 110 3.65 -7.41 6.15
N GLU A 111 2.39 -7.33 6.57
CA GLU A 111 1.61 -8.49 7.01
C GLU A 111 0.69 -9.02 5.91
N SER A 112 0.09 -8.12 5.13
CA SER A 112 -0.75 -8.49 3.98
C SER A 112 -0.70 -7.42 2.89
N LEU A 113 -1.01 -7.84 1.66
CA LEU A 113 -1.07 -6.99 0.47
C LEU A 113 -2.29 -7.33 -0.37
N THR A 114 -2.91 -6.31 -0.97
CA THR A 114 -3.92 -6.43 -2.02
C THR A 114 -3.69 -5.38 -3.11
N THR A 115 -4.21 -5.63 -4.31
CA THR A 115 -4.18 -4.67 -5.41
C THR A 115 -5.43 -3.79 -5.43
N GLY A 116 -5.26 -2.55 -5.89
CA GLY A 116 -6.36 -1.62 -6.14
C GLY A 116 -6.68 -0.71 -4.95
N PRO A 117 -7.53 0.31 -5.18
CA PRO A 117 -7.98 1.23 -4.14
C PRO A 117 -8.78 0.43 -3.11
N GLY A 118 -8.31 0.43 -1.87
CA GLY A 118 -9.03 -0.15 -0.76
C GLY A 118 -10.26 0.70 -0.46
N ASP A 119 -11.40 0.41 -1.09
CA ASP A 119 -12.73 0.99 -0.81
C ASP A 119 -13.25 0.54 0.58
N GLY A 120 -12.46 0.75 1.63
CA GLY A 120 -12.83 0.44 3.01
C GLY A 120 -12.89 -1.05 3.35
N VAL A 121 -12.59 -1.94 2.41
CA VAL A 121 -12.57 -3.39 2.63
C VAL A 121 -11.17 -3.82 3.06
N PRO A 122 -10.97 -4.30 4.32
CA PRO A 122 -9.66 -4.68 4.79
C PRO A 122 -9.07 -5.81 3.96
N ALA A 123 -7.82 -5.62 3.54
CA ALA A 123 -6.91 -6.57 2.91
C ALA A 123 -6.66 -7.81 3.79
N LEU A 124 -7.70 -8.62 4.02
CA LEU A 124 -7.65 -9.89 4.74
C LEU A 124 -7.62 -11.05 3.74
N LEU A 125 -6.84 -10.94 2.66
CA LEU A 125 -6.72 -12.02 1.66
C LEU A 125 -5.66 -13.08 2.02
N ARG A 126 -4.91 -12.90 3.11
CA ARG A 126 -3.84 -13.85 3.51
C ARG A 126 -3.81 -14.25 5.00
N SER A 127 -4.78 -13.80 5.79
CA SER A 127 -5.12 -14.48 7.04
C SER A 127 -6.23 -15.46 6.69
N GLY A 128 -6.17 -16.72 7.14
CA GLY A 128 -7.23 -17.72 6.96
C GLY A 128 -8.57 -17.35 7.63
N VAL A 129 -8.79 -16.07 7.91
CA VAL A 129 -9.98 -15.46 8.47
C VAL A 129 -10.32 -14.25 7.60
N HIS A 130 -11.16 -14.48 6.60
CA HIS A 130 -11.82 -13.38 5.89
C HIS A 130 -12.99 -12.86 6.75
N PRO A 131 -13.26 -11.55 6.78
CA PRO A 131 -14.50 -11.03 7.32
C PRO A 131 -15.67 -11.70 6.60
N ARG A 132 -16.68 -12.13 7.36
CA ARG A 132 -17.85 -12.82 6.81
C ARG A 132 -18.50 -12.04 5.65
N ALA A 133 -18.57 -10.71 5.75
CA ALA A 133 -19.12 -9.86 4.70
C ALA A 133 -18.38 -9.98 3.35
N LEU A 134 -17.06 -10.18 3.37
CA LEU A 134 -16.26 -10.40 2.17
C LEU A 134 -16.52 -11.77 1.54
N ILE A 135 -16.65 -12.80 2.39
CA ILE A 135 -17.02 -14.16 1.95
C ILE A 135 -18.42 -14.15 1.33
N ASP A 136 -19.37 -13.50 1.99
CA ASP A 136 -20.76 -13.41 1.55
C ASP A 136 -20.87 -12.63 0.23
N ALA A 137 -20.10 -11.55 0.05
CA ALA A 137 -20.04 -10.80 -1.21
C ALA A 137 -19.43 -11.64 -2.35
N ALA A 138 -18.34 -12.37 -2.10
CA ALA A 138 -17.71 -13.24 -3.09
C ALA A 138 -18.61 -14.43 -3.47
N LEU A 139 -19.29 -15.06 -2.51
CA LEU A 139 -20.29 -16.11 -2.76
C LEU A 139 -21.49 -15.56 -3.52
N GLY A 140 -21.96 -14.35 -3.16
CA GLY A 140 -23.04 -13.67 -3.86
C GLY A 140 -22.71 -13.41 -5.33
N ALA A 141 -21.49 -12.95 -5.62
CA ALA A 141 -21.02 -12.75 -7.00
C ALA A 141 -20.89 -14.06 -7.78
N ALA A 142 -20.39 -15.13 -7.15
CA ALA A 142 -20.27 -16.45 -7.78
C ALA A 142 -21.64 -17.09 -8.08
N LEU A 143 -22.67 -16.78 -7.29
CA LEU A 143 -24.05 -17.24 -7.52
C LEU A 143 -24.80 -16.42 -8.58
N HIS A 144 -24.39 -15.16 -8.81
CA HIS A 144 -24.92 -14.33 -9.91
C HIS A 144 -24.15 -14.51 -11.22
N ALA A 145 -22.98 -15.15 -11.20
CA ALA A 145 -22.34 -15.73 -12.37
C ALA A 145 -23.06 -17.05 -12.75
N GLY A 146 -24.33 -16.94 -13.12
CA GLY A 146 -25.08 -18.04 -13.72
C GLY A 146 -24.47 -18.42 -15.08
N PRO A 147 -24.64 -19.69 -15.53
CA PRO A 147 -24.13 -20.15 -16.81
C PRO A 147 -25.01 -19.60 -17.94
N GLU A 148 -24.77 -18.37 -18.35
CA GLU A 148 -25.32 -17.79 -19.57
C GLU A 148 -24.18 -17.30 -20.46
N ASP A 149 -23.37 -18.23 -20.98
CA ASP A 149 -22.60 -17.98 -22.22
C ASP A 149 -22.00 -19.24 -22.89
N ASP A 150 -22.58 -20.45 -22.70
CA ASP A 150 -22.07 -21.65 -23.39
C ASP A 150 -23.15 -22.62 -23.87
N ALA A 151 -24.19 -22.08 -24.52
CA ALA A 151 -25.19 -22.89 -25.22
C ALA A 151 -25.56 -22.33 -26.61
N SER A 152 -24.70 -21.51 -27.22
CA SER A 152 -24.94 -20.93 -28.55
C SER A 152 -24.43 -21.80 -29.71
N TRP A 153 -23.84 -22.97 -29.45
CA TRP A 153 -23.26 -23.83 -30.51
C TRP A 153 -24.00 -25.15 -30.77
N LEU A 154 -25.10 -25.43 -30.07
CA LEU A 154 -25.93 -26.63 -30.31
C LEU A 154 -27.36 -26.22 -30.66
N ILE A 155 -27.59 -25.69 -31.87
CA ILE A 155 -28.66 -26.06 -32.83
C ILE A 155 -28.38 -25.30 -34.14
N GLN A 156 -27.86 -25.99 -35.17
CA GLN A 156 -28.26 -25.86 -36.58
C GLN A 156 -27.41 -26.80 -37.45
N GLY A 157 -28.05 -27.81 -38.06
CA GLY A 157 -27.47 -28.72 -39.05
C GLY A 157 -28.07 -30.10 -39.00
#